data_AF-A0A842SJ13-F1
#
_entry.id   AF-A0A842SJ13-F1
#
_cell.length_a   1.000
_cell.length_b   1.000
_cell.length_c   1.000
_cell.angle_alpha   90.00
_cell.angle_beta   90.00
_cell.angle_gamma   90.00
#
_symmetry.space_group_name_H-M   'P 1'
#
loop_
_entity.id
_entity.type
_entity.pdbx_description
1 polymer ?
#
loop_
_entity_poly.entity_id
_entity_poly.type
_entity_poly.pdbx_seq_one_letter_code
_entity_poly.pdbx_strand_id
1 'polypeptide(L)'
;MKKRTNLGLLTVILLALPAVTIYALMEQKLLKPKDPGELAESYLVKAPTFSYDGVPGTMNITGVFRARTPVSTWLVNIVFKCEHSGYGNRSGEELGQKETSHSANLIVQEGEVVSAIIDGEWDEINQEPVSKNHVMEFDLEDKSIIIDRALEFLSGCPTYRWDGVEDTVNVEGAVLLDTFPLQYSVTISFNSSHAGYGNRTGTDTAQVITPHTARLLLEESKVESAILDHTWDMIAQRTLQKTDLSGLIRDLAVEYIFENHFLLGNMSTPAHWMMDFKRHETRLEADEVTGYTCVQYHSGDWTVQIVYKAVLYPNYDVEVEYQGENWFTWRGQIQSNYNVTELVFEAI
;
A
#
# COMPACT_ATOMS: atom_id res chain seq x y z
N MET A 1 -3.75 68.74 21.47
CA MET A 1 -3.62 68.00 20.19
C MET A 1 -4.86 67.15 19.96
N LYS A 2 -5.67 67.45 18.94
CA LYS A 2 -6.87 66.68 18.58
C LYS A 2 -6.46 65.36 17.93
N LYS A 3 -6.77 64.22 18.56
CA LYS A 3 -6.74 62.90 17.90
C LYS A 3 -7.90 62.86 16.91
N ARG A 4 -7.62 63.13 15.63
CA ARG A 4 -8.52 62.79 14.53
C ARG A 4 -8.37 61.28 14.31
N THR A 5 -9.26 60.49 14.92
CA THR A 5 -9.45 59.09 14.54
C THR A 5 -9.90 59.07 13.09
N ASN A 6 -9.10 58.42 12.23
CA ASN A 6 -9.38 58.26 10.80
C ASN A 6 -10.65 57.41 10.61
N LEU A 7 -11.80 58.08 10.60
CA LEU A 7 -13.12 57.48 10.38
C LEU A 7 -13.16 56.70 9.05
N GLY A 8 -12.43 57.15 8.04
CA GLY A 8 -12.32 56.47 6.73
C GLY A 8 -11.58 55.12 6.78
N LEU A 9 -10.69 54.89 7.75
CA LEU A 9 -10.00 53.61 7.89
C LEU A 9 -10.92 52.56 8.53
N LEU A 10 -11.81 52.99 9.42
CA LEU A 10 -12.77 52.11 10.10
C LEU A 10 -13.84 51.59 9.13
N THR A 11 -14.29 52.40 8.17
CA THR A 11 -15.30 52.00 7.17
C THR A 11 -14.79 50.98 6.16
N VAL A 12 -13.50 51.06 5.79
CA VAL A 12 -12.88 50.08 4.87
C VAL A 12 -12.75 48.71 5.54
N ILE A 13 -12.37 48.67 6.82
CA ILE A 13 -12.25 47.43 7.59
C ILE A 13 -13.64 46.77 7.80
N LEU A 14 -14.67 47.57 8.08
CA LEU A 14 -16.03 47.05 8.30
C LEU A 14 -16.70 46.49 7.05
N LEU A 15 -16.32 46.96 5.85
CA LEU A 15 -16.82 46.45 4.56
C LEU A 15 -16.00 45.26 4.02
N ALA A 16 -14.70 45.21 4.32
CA ALA A 16 -13.85 44.09 3.91
C ALA A 16 -14.14 42.81 4.70
N LEU A 17 -14.48 42.92 6.00
CA LEU A 17 -14.80 41.76 6.85
C LEU A 17 -15.96 40.90 6.33
N PRO A 18 -17.15 41.44 5.98
CA PRO A 18 -18.23 40.65 5.40
C PRO A 18 -17.86 40.09 4.02
N ALA A 19 -17.11 40.81 3.20
CA ALA A 19 -16.67 40.31 1.89
C ALA A 19 -15.71 39.11 2.03
N VAL A 20 -14.72 39.18 2.94
CA VAL A 20 -13.78 38.08 3.22
C VAL A 20 -14.49 36.89 3.86
N THR A 21 -15.47 37.12 4.74
CA THR A 21 -16.27 36.01 5.32
C THR A 21 -17.23 35.40 4.32
N ILE A 22 -17.83 36.17 3.41
CA ILE A 22 -18.64 35.64 2.30
C ILE A 22 -17.75 34.85 1.33
N TYR A 23 -16.55 35.34 1.02
CA TYR A 23 -15.58 34.65 0.16
C TYR A 23 -15.11 33.33 0.79
N ALA A 24 -14.76 33.35 2.08
CA ALA A 24 -14.39 32.15 2.83
C ALA A 24 -15.56 31.15 2.98
N LEU A 25 -16.80 31.64 3.09
CA LEU A 25 -18.01 30.80 3.14
C LEU A 25 -18.38 30.22 1.75
N MET A 26 -18.09 30.95 0.67
CA MET A 26 -18.20 30.44 -0.71
C MET A 26 -17.13 29.38 -1.00
N GLU A 27 -15.88 29.59 -0.57
CA GLU A 27 -14.82 28.58 -0.63
C GLU A 27 -15.13 27.35 0.23
N GLN A 28 -15.71 27.50 1.42
CA GLN A 28 -16.11 26.36 2.26
C GLN A 28 -17.20 25.48 1.62
N LYS A 29 -18.09 26.05 0.80
CA LYS A 29 -19.05 25.26 0.01
C LYS A 29 -18.43 24.60 -1.22
N LEU A 30 -17.30 25.11 -1.71
CA LEU A 30 -16.51 24.52 -2.79
C LEU A 30 -15.51 23.46 -2.30
N LEU A 31 -15.19 23.44 -1.01
CA LEU A 31 -14.22 22.54 -0.37
C LEU A 31 -14.87 21.56 0.63
N LYS A 32 -16.04 21.00 0.29
CA LYS A 32 -16.23 19.61 0.71
C LYS A 32 -15.34 18.77 -0.19
N PRO A 33 -14.44 17.90 0.31
CA PRO A 33 -13.90 16.85 -0.54
C PRO A 33 -15.13 16.12 -1.09
N LYS A 34 -15.36 16.25 -2.40
CA LYS A 34 -16.46 15.51 -3.04
C LYS A 34 -16.18 14.05 -2.75
N ASP A 35 -17.16 13.34 -2.22
CA ASP A 35 -17.03 11.94 -1.89
C ASP A 35 -16.52 11.20 -3.15
N PRO A 36 -15.44 10.39 -3.07
CA PRO A 36 -14.89 9.70 -4.23
C PRO A 36 -15.94 8.85 -4.95
N GLY A 37 -16.88 8.26 -4.20
CA GLY A 37 -18.03 7.54 -4.72
C GLY A 37 -18.92 8.45 -5.57
N GLU A 38 -19.37 9.58 -5.00
CA GLU A 38 -20.18 10.58 -5.72
C GLU A 38 -19.46 11.13 -6.97
N LEU A 39 -18.14 11.33 -6.91
CA LEU A 39 -17.33 11.76 -8.05
C LEU A 39 -17.36 10.74 -9.18
N ALA A 40 -17.08 9.48 -8.87
CA ALA A 40 -17.08 8.39 -9.83
C ALA A 40 -18.49 8.16 -10.43
N GLU A 41 -19.53 8.18 -9.60
CA GLU A 41 -20.93 8.09 -10.05
C GLU A 41 -21.27 9.23 -11.01
N SER A 42 -20.92 10.47 -10.62
CA SER A 42 -21.20 11.65 -11.44
C SER A 42 -20.44 11.68 -12.76
N TYR A 43 -19.29 11.00 -12.83
CA TYR A 43 -18.52 10.79 -14.05
C TYR A 43 -19.23 9.76 -14.93
N LEU A 44 -19.53 8.56 -14.41
CA LEU A 44 -20.16 7.48 -15.17
C LEU A 44 -21.50 7.89 -15.76
N VAL A 45 -22.36 8.60 -15.01
CA VAL A 45 -23.67 9.04 -15.52
C VAL A 45 -23.55 9.90 -16.77
N LYS A 46 -22.43 10.61 -16.95
CA LYS A 46 -22.13 11.42 -18.13
C LYS A 46 -21.27 10.70 -19.16
N ALA A 47 -20.72 9.55 -18.80
CA ALA A 47 -19.80 8.81 -19.64
C ALA A 47 -20.56 8.19 -20.83
N PRO A 48 -19.94 8.10 -22.02
CA PRO A 48 -20.60 7.62 -23.23
C PRO A 48 -21.34 6.29 -23.10
N THR A 49 -20.78 5.32 -22.37
CA THR A 49 -21.37 3.99 -22.17
C THR A 49 -22.70 4.05 -21.42
N PHE A 50 -22.77 4.74 -20.29
CA PHE A 50 -24.00 4.81 -19.49
C PHE A 50 -24.97 5.86 -20.03
N SER A 51 -24.48 6.98 -20.55
CA SER A 51 -25.34 8.05 -21.07
C SER A 51 -26.10 7.66 -22.34
N TYR A 52 -25.59 6.68 -23.10
CA TYR A 52 -26.25 6.17 -24.30
C TYR A 52 -27.50 5.36 -23.96
N ASP A 53 -27.38 4.35 -23.11
CA ASP A 53 -28.46 3.39 -22.81
C ASP A 53 -28.41 2.79 -21.40
N GLY A 54 -27.77 3.46 -20.45
CA GLY A 54 -27.76 3.08 -19.05
C GLY A 54 -29.15 3.18 -18.42
N VAL A 55 -29.54 2.14 -17.69
CA VAL A 55 -30.85 2.07 -17.01
C VAL A 55 -30.78 2.91 -15.73
N PRO A 56 -31.53 4.02 -15.62
CA PRO A 56 -31.46 4.90 -14.46
C PRO A 56 -31.81 4.17 -13.15
N GLY A 57 -31.04 4.41 -12.09
CA GLY A 57 -31.26 3.80 -10.77
C GLY A 57 -30.74 2.36 -10.62
N THR A 58 -30.07 1.80 -11.63
CA THR A 58 -29.38 0.50 -11.52
C THR A 58 -27.92 0.63 -11.07
N MET A 59 -27.40 1.86 -11.00
CA MET A 59 -26.04 2.14 -10.58
C MET A 59 -25.90 1.92 -9.07
N ASN A 60 -24.97 1.07 -8.67
CA ASN A 60 -24.70 0.74 -7.29
C ASN A 60 -23.19 0.74 -7.04
N ILE A 61 -22.74 1.57 -6.10
CA ILE A 61 -21.34 1.58 -5.67
C ILE A 61 -21.11 0.36 -4.79
N THR A 62 -20.35 -0.61 -5.29
CA THR A 62 -20.06 -1.86 -4.59
C THR A 62 -18.83 -1.76 -3.69
N GLY A 63 -17.97 -0.76 -3.91
CA GLY A 63 -16.81 -0.52 -3.06
C GLY A 63 -16.16 0.85 -3.30
N VAL A 64 -15.64 1.42 -2.22
CA VAL A 64 -14.80 2.63 -2.24
C VAL A 64 -13.57 2.33 -1.39
N PHE A 65 -12.42 2.18 -2.04
CA PHE A 65 -11.17 1.76 -1.41
C PHE A 65 -10.16 2.90 -1.49
N ARG A 66 -9.55 3.26 -0.36
CA ARG A 66 -8.50 4.28 -0.33
C ARG A 66 -7.16 3.63 -0.57
N ALA A 67 -6.46 4.00 -1.65
CA ALA A 67 -5.09 3.55 -1.84
C ALA A 67 -4.15 4.25 -0.86
N ARG A 68 -3.16 3.53 -0.31
CA ARG A 68 -2.09 4.10 0.53
C ARG A 68 -0.99 4.73 -0.31
N THR A 69 -1.36 5.73 -1.12
CA THR A 69 -0.44 6.53 -1.93
C THR A 69 -0.20 7.90 -1.30
N PRO A 70 0.94 8.58 -1.57
CA PRO A 70 1.18 9.96 -1.10
C PRO A 70 0.13 10.95 -1.63
N VAL A 71 -0.39 10.68 -2.83
CA VAL A 71 -1.52 11.38 -3.46
C VAL A 71 -2.84 10.77 -2.99
N SER A 72 -3.89 11.60 -2.87
CA SER A 72 -5.22 11.13 -2.46
C SER A 72 -5.88 10.33 -3.59
N THR A 73 -5.60 9.03 -3.63
CA THR A 73 -6.11 8.11 -4.66
C THR A 73 -7.12 7.13 -4.07
N TRP A 74 -8.22 6.94 -4.79
CA TRP A 74 -9.32 6.07 -4.44
C TRP A 74 -9.69 5.19 -5.63
N LEU A 75 -9.96 3.92 -5.36
CA LEU A 75 -10.59 3.01 -6.30
C LEU A 75 -12.08 2.93 -5.97
N VAL A 76 -12.92 3.16 -6.96
CA VAL A 76 -14.38 3.11 -6.83
C VAL A 76 -14.94 2.08 -7.80
N ASN A 77 -15.67 1.13 -7.25
CA ASN A 77 -16.29 0.05 -8.01
C ASN A 77 -17.79 0.30 -8.10
N ILE A 78 -18.30 0.27 -9.32
CA ILE A 78 -19.70 0.57 -9.62
C ILE A 78 -20.26 -0.52 -10.52
N VAL A 79 -21.41 -1.08 -10.15
CA VAL A 79 -22.16 -2.01 -11.00
C VAL A 79 -23.39 -1.27 -11.53
N PHE A 80 -23.71 -1.44 -12.81
CA PHE A 80 -24.88 -0.84 -13.44
C PHE A 80 -25.41 -1.72 -14.57
N LYS A 81 -26.54 -1.33 -15.16
CA LYS A 81 -27.15 -2.02 -16.31
C LYS A 81 -27.33 -1.10 -17.50
N CYS A 82 -27.19 -1.64 -18.69
CA CYS A 82 -27.51 -1.00 -19.97
C CYS A 82 -28.57 -1.81 -20.73
N GLU A 83 -29.35 -1.14 -21.59
CA GLU A 83 -30.38 -1.79 -22.41
C GLU A 83 -29.80 -2.61 -23.58
N HIS A 84 -28.56 -2.32 -23.99
CA HIS A 84 -27.83 -3.03 -25.03
C HIS A 84 -26.40 -3.37 -24.59
N SER A 85 -25.86 -4.43 -25.18
CA SER A 85 -24.46 -4.81 -25.01
C SER A 85 -23.50 -3.85 -25.73
N GLY A 86 -22.28 -3.75 -25.22
CA GLY A 86 -21.16 -3.04 -25.85
C GLY A 86 -20.61 -1.94 -24.93
N TYR A 87 -19.78 -1.05 -25.48
CA TYR A 87 -19.17 0.07 -24.74
C TYR A 87 -19.14 1.36 -25.59
N GLY A 88 -18.97 2.50 -24.94
CA GLY A 88 -18.82 3.82 -25.55
C GLY A 88 -20.07 4.40 -26.24
N ASN A 89 -19.86 5.40 -27.09
CA ASN A 89 -20.92 5.98 -27.91
C ASN A 89 -21.22 5.10 -29.14
N ARG A 90 -22.37 4.44 -29.14
CA ARG A 90 -22.78 3.47 -30.17
C ARG A 90 -23.81 4.04 -31.16
N SER A 91 -23.80 5.36 -31.33
CA SER A 91 -24.73 6.04 -32.24
C SER A 91 -24.58 5.53 -33.68
N GLY A 92 -25.62 4.89 -34.20
CA GLY A 92 -25.67 4.39 -35.59
C GLY A 92 -25.40 2.89 -35.76
N GLU A 93 -25.25 2.14 -34.67
CA GLU A 93 -25.08 0.68 -34.69
C GLU A 93 -26.43 -0.05 -34.59
N GLU A 94 -26.57 -1.20 -35.28
CA GLU A 94 -27.72 -2.10 -35.08
C GLU A 94 -27.46 -3.00 -33.88
N LEU A 95 -27.98 -2.60 -32.71
CA LEU A 95 -27.80 -3.33 -31.46
C LEU A 95 -29.02 -4.22 -31.14
N GLY A 96 -28.75 -5.41 -30.59
CA GLY A 96 -29.79 -6.26 -30.03
C GLY A 96 -30.25 -5.75 -28.66
N GLN A 97 -31.56 -5.66 -28.43
CA GLN A 97 -32.14 -5.31 -27.12
C GLN A 97 -31.93 -6.47 -26.15
N LYS A 98 -30.85 -6.38 -25.37
CA LYS A 98 -30.54 -7.33 -24.31
C LYS A 98 -29.94 -6.56 -23.16
N GLU A 99 -30.65 -6.55 -22.03
CA GLU A 99 -30.16 -5.97 -20.79
C GLU A 99 -28.83 -6.64 -20.41
N THR A 100 -27.77 -5.84 -20.32
CA THR A 100 -26.44 -6.26 -19.89
C THR A 100 -26.09 -5.60 -18.57
N SER A 101 -25.48 -6.37 -17.68
CA SER A 101 -24.90 -5.85 -16.45
C SER A 101 -23.43 -5.59 -16.69
N HIS A 102 -22.96 -4.44 -16.21
CA HIS A 102 -21.58 -3.98 -16.36
C HIS A 102 -20.98 -3.69 -14.97
N SER A 103 -19.69 -3.93 -14.81
CA SER A 103 -18.88 -3.47 -13.70
C SER A 103 -17.91 -2.39 -14.19
N ALA A 104 -17.73 -1.33 -13.41
CA ALA A 104 -16.78 -0.28 -13.72
C ALA A 104 -15.86 -0.01 -12.54
N ASN A 105 -14.58 0.09 -12.85
CA ASN A 105 -13.50 0.40 -11.92
C ASN A 105 -12.97 1.79 -12.24
N LEU A 106 -13.13 2.73 -11.31
CA LEU A 106 -12.72 4.11 -11.48
C LEU A 106 -11.64 4.47 -10.48
N ILE A 107 -10.61 5.19 -10.95
CA ILE A 107 -9.59 5.76 -10.09
C ILE A 107 -9.88 7.24 -9.93
N VAL A 108 -10.15 7.67 -8.70
CA VAL A 108 -10.29 9.07 -8.32
C VAL A 108 -9.01 9.52 -7.63
N GLN A 109 -8.24 10.37 -8.29
CA GLN A 109 -7.00 10.93 -7.77
C GLN A 109 -7.16 12.43 -7.60
N GLU A 110 -6.87 12.95 -6.40
CA GLU A 110 -6.95 14.39 -6.06
C GLU A 110 -8.30 15.05 -6.40
N GLY A 111 -9.38 14.25 -6.43
CA GLY A 111 -10.73 14.72 -6.73
C GLY A 111 -11.12 14.68 -8.21
N GLU A 112 -10.29 14.11 -9.07
CA GLU A 112 -10.56 13.90 -10.50
C GLU A 112 -10.54 12.41 -10.85
N VAL A 113 -11.38 11.99 -11.82
CA VAL A 113 -11.36 10.62 -12.35
C VAL A 113 -10.23 10.53 -13.37
N VAL A 114 -9.19 9.78 -13.04
CA VAL A 114 -7.97 9.60 -13.87
C VAL A 114 -7.94 8.26 -14.61
N SER A 115 -8.81 7.32 -14.23
CA SER A 115 -9.03 6.06 -14.95
C SER A 115 -10.50 5.64 -14.78
N ALA A 116 -11.10 5.09 -15.83
CA ALA A 116 -12.43 4.49 -15.79
C ALA A 116 -12.47 3.29 -16.75
N ILE A 117 -12.39 2.08 -16.22
CA ILE A 117 -12.38 0.84 -17.00
C ILE A 117 -13.69 0.10 -16.78
N ILE A 118 -14.38 -0.25 -17.86
CA ILE A 118 -15.65 -0.99 -17.84
C ILE A 118 -15.40 -2.43 -18.26
N ASP A 119 -15.91 -3.36 -17.45
CA ASP A 119 -15.81 -4.82 -17.58
C ASP A 119 -14.38 -5.35 -17.74
N GLY A 120 -13.36 -4.54 -17.39
CA GLY A 120 -11.95 -4.83 -17.66
C GLY A 120 -11.54 -4.71 -19.14
N GLU A 121 -12.49 -4.47 -20.04
CA GLU A 121 -12.29 -4.54 -21.50
C GLU A 121 -12.24 -3.18 -22.18
N TRP A 122 -12.85 -2.16 -21.59
CA TRP A 122 -13.03 -0.86 -22.23
C TRP A 122 -12.52 0.30 -21.37
N ASP A 123 -11.65 1.13 -21.94
CA ASP A 123 -11.24 2.38 -21.34
C ASP A 123 -12.26 3.47 -21.69
N GLU A 124 -13.06 3.85 -20.70
CA GLU A 124 -14.14 4.81 -20.86
C GLU A 124 -13.62 6.26 -21.01
N ILE A 125 -12.42 6.56 -20.53
CA ILE A 125 -11.80 7.89 -20.74
C ILE A 125 -11.33 8.01 -22.19
N ASN A 126 -10.60 7.00 -22.67
CA ASN A 126 -9.99 7.03 -24.00
C ASN A 126 -10.92 6.52 -25.11
N GLN A 127 -12.07 5.94 -24.75
CA GLN A 127 -13.07 5.37 -25.68
C GLN A 127 -12.45 4.34 -26.63
N GLU A 128 -11.61 3.47 -26.08
CA GLU A 128 -10.96 2.40 -26.82
C GLU A 128 -10.86 1.11 -26.01
N PRO A 129 -10.74 -0.05 -26.67
CA PRO A 129 -10.46 -1.30 -25.98
C PRO A 129 -9.15 -1.19 -25.22
N VAL A 130 -9.19 -1.70 -24.01
CA VAL A 130 -8.04 -1.86 -23.15
C VAL A 130 -6.92 -2.62 -23.89
N SER A 131 -5.79 -1.96 -24.13
CA SER A 131 -4.60 -2.66 -24.62
C SER A 131 -3.98 -3.46 -23.48
N LYS A 132 -3.52 -4.69 -23.74
CA LYS A 132 -2.90 -5.60 -22.74
C LYS A 132 -1.69 -5.00 -21.97
N ASN A 133 -1.21 -3.82 -22.37
CA ASN A 133 -0.11 -3.10 -21.72
C ASN A 133 -0.59 -1.87 -20.92
N HIS A 134 -1.89 -1.60 -20.84
CA HIS A 134 -2.44 -0.38 -20.23
C HIS A 134 -3.63 -0.63 -19.28
N VAL A 135 -3.84 -1.83 -18.74
CA VAL A 135 -4.84 -2.01 -17.69
C VAL A 135 -4.31 -2.82 -16.54
N MET A 136 -4.33 -2.13 -15.41
CA MET A 136 -4.46 -2.69 -14.07
C MET A 136 -5.83 -3.38 -14.04
N GLU A 137 -5.84 -4.68 -14.28
CA GLU A 137 -7.03 -5.54 -14.27
C GLU A 137 -7.51 -5.64 -12.81
N PHE A 138 -8.27 -4.63 -12.35
CA PHE A 138 -8.94 -4.67 -11.05
C PHE A 138 -10.29 -5.35 -11.17
N ASP A 139 -10.29 -6.57 -11.70
CA ASP A 139 -11.34 -7.48 -11.30
C ASP A 139 -11.10 -7.74 -9.80
N LEU A 140 -12.11 -7.46 -8.98
CA LEU A 140 -12.14 -8.09 -7.67
C LEU A 140 -12.39 -9.57 -7.98
N GLU A 141 -11.32 -10.30 -8.31
CA GLU A 141 -11.37 -11.73 -8.48
C GLU A 141 -12.23 -12.28 -7.35
N ASP A 142 -13.26 -13.04 -7.73
CA ASP A 142 -14.14 -13.69 -6.78
C ASP A 142 -13.23 -14.31 -5.72
N LYS A 143 -13.44 -13.98 -4.44
CA LYS A 143 -12.50 -14.33 -3.35
C LYS A 143 -12.12 -15.81 -3.38
N SER A 144 -13.03 -16.64 -3.92
CA SER A 144 -12.84 -18.04 -4.29
C SER A 144 -11.64 -18.28 -5.22
N ILE A 145 -11.47 -17.55 -6.32
CA ILE A 145 -10.38 -17.67 -7.30
C ILE A 145 -9.02 -17.38 -6.65
N ILE A 146 -8.90 -16.28 -5.90
CA ILE A 146 -7.66 -15.94 -5.18
C ILE A 146 -7.29 -17.02 -4.16
N ILE A 147 -8.29 -17.55 -3.44
CA ILE A 147 -8.09 -18.65 -2.51
C ILE A 147 -7.66 -19.92 -3.26
N ASP A 148 -8.30 -20.25 -4.37
CA ASP A 148 -7.98 -21.42 -5.19
C ASP A 148 -6.54 -21.33 -5.73
N ARG A 149 -6.09 -20.15 -6.17
CA ARG A 149 -4.70 -19.92 -6.59
C ARG A 149 -3.70 -20.06 -5.45
N ALA A 150 -4.04 -19.56 -4.27
CA ALA A 150 -3.20 -19.73 -3.09
C ALA A 150 -3.09 -21.21 -2.66
N LEU A 151 -4.19 -21.95 -2.74
CA LEU A 151 -4.23 -23.39 -2.47
C LEU A 151 -3.47 -24.19 -3.53
N GLU A 152 -3.61 -23.83 -4.81
CA GLU A 152 -2.85 -24.42 -5.91
C GLU A 152 -1.34 -24.23 -5.68
N PHE A 153 -0.90 -23.01 -5.35
CA PHE A 153 0.51 -22.74 -5.02
C PHE A 153 0.98 -23.58 -3.82
N LEU A 154 0.20 -23.64 -2.74
CA LEU A 154 0.54 -24.44 -1.56
C LEU A 154 0.69 -25.92 -1.92
N SER A 155 -0.23 -26.47 -2.71
CA SER A 155 -0.20 -27.86 -3.15
C SER A 155 1.06 -28.21 -3.98
N GLY A 156 1.58 -27.25 -4.73
CA GLY A 156 2.81 -27.37 -5.49
C GLY A 156 4.10 -27.16 -4.67
N CYS A 157 4.00 -26.59 -3.47
CA CYS A 157 5.16 -26.23 -2.67
C CYS A 157 5.88 -27.46 -2.09
N PRO A 158 7.22 -27.50 -2.12
CA PRO A 158 8.00 -28.65 -1.63
C PRO A 158 7.73 -29.08 -0.19
N THR A 159 7.44 -28.15 0.73
CA THR A 159 7.10 -28.51 2.12
C THR A 159 5.81 -29.32 2.14
N TYR A 160 4.70 -28.74 1.67
CA TYR A 160 3.39 -29.40 1.70
C TYR A 160 3.33 -30.65 0.82
N ARG A 161 3.92 -30.62 -0.38
CA ARG A 161 3.92 -31.77 -1.31
C ARG A 161 4.62 -33.00 -0.74
N TRP A 162 5.62 -32.81 0.13
CA TRP A 162 6.41 -33.93 0.66
C TRP A 162 5.78 -34.56 1.89
N ASP A 163 5.21 -33.76 2.80
CA ASP A 163 4.72 -34.26 4.08
C ASP A 163 3.47 -33.57 4.62
N GLY A 164 2.83 -32.73 3.83
CA GLY A 164 1.55 -32.10 4.16
C GLY A 164 0.47 -33.15 4.42
N VAL A 165 -0.34 -32.90 5.44
CA VAL A 165 -1.50 -33.74 5.78
C VAL A 165 -2.74 -33.12 5.16
N GLU A 166 -3.28 -33.78 4.14
CA GLU A 166 -4.35 -33.25 3.28
C GLU A 166 -5.58 -32.75 4.07
N ASP A 167 -6.02 -33.51 5.08
CA ASP A 167 -7.20 -33.18 5.89
C ASP A 167 -6.99 -32.03 6.90
N THR A 168 -5.82 -31.35 6.87
CA THR A 168 -5.48 -30.31 7.84
C THR A 168 -5.35 -28.91 7.24
N VAL A 169 -5.49 -28.78 5.92
CA VAL A 169 -5.43 -27.47 5.26
C VAL A 169 -6.66 -26.64 5.61
N ASN A 170 -6.45 -25.46 6.17
CA ASN A 170 -7.50 -24.51 6.49
C ASN A 170 -7.13 -23.09 6.02
N VAL A 171 -8.06 -22.43 5.32
CA VAL A 171 -7.89 -21.04 4.91
C VAL A 171 -8.36 -20.14 6.05
N GLU A 172 -7.42 -19.56 6.78
CA GLU A 172 -7.71 -18.68 7.92
C GLU A 172 -8.32 -17.35 7.48
N GLY A 173 -7.95 -16.86 6.30
CA GLY A 173 -8.55 -15.67 5.72
C GLY A 173 -7.89 -15.20 4.43
N ALA A 174 -8.64 -14.43 3.66
CA ALA A 174 -8.15 -13.68 2.50
C ALA A 174 -8.63 -12.23 2.62
N VAL A 175 -7.69 -11.30 2.55
CA VAL A 175 -7.89 -9.86 2.75
C VAL A 175 -7.33 -9.11 1.55
N LEU A 176 -8.15 -8.28 0.92
CA LEU A 176 -7.68 -7.31 -0.06
C LEU A 176 -6.85 -6.24 0.65
N LEU A 177 -5.66 -5.94 0.13
CA LEU A 177 -4.79 -4.90 0.65
C LEU A 177 -5.03 -3.59 -0.11
N ASP A 178 -4.99 -2.49 0.64
CA ASP A 178 -5.11 -1.11 0.14
C ASP A 178 -3.81 -0.64 -0.58
N THR A 179 -3.30 -1.44 -1.52
CA THR A 179 -2.05 -1.20 -2.27
C THR A 179 -2.32 -0.92 -3.75
N PHE A 180 -1.35 -0.32 -4.44
CA PHE A 180 -1.36 -0.17 -5.89
C PHE A 180 -0.05 -0.70 -6.47
N PRO A 181 -0.09 -1.74 -7.34
CA PRO A 181 -1.27 -2.53 -7.75
C PRO A 181 -2.00 -3.23 -6.58
N LEU A 182 -3.27 -3.58 -6.80
CA LEU A 182 -4.10 -4.31 -5.82
C LEU A 182 -3.44 -5.64 -5.51
N GLN A 183 -3.33 -5.93 -4.22
CA GLN A 183 -2.75 -7.18 -3.74
C GLN A 183 -3.71 -7.85 -2.77
N TYR A 184 -3.70 -9.18 -2.74
CA TYR A 184 -4.44 -9.99 -1.78
C TYR A 184 -3.47 -10.66 -0.81
N SER A 185 -3.75 -10.57 0.48
CA SER A 185 -3.08 -11.39 1.48
C SER A 185 -3.94 -12.58 1.86
N VAL A 186 -3.46 -13.79 1.60
CA VAL A 186 -4.11 -15.05 1.96
C VAL A 186 -3.31 -15.73 3.06
N THR A 187 -3.98 -16.17 4.13
CA THR A 187 -3.38 -16.93 5.23
C THR A 187 -3.97 -18.33 5.27
N ILE A 188 -3.11 -19.34 5.26
CA ILE A 188 -3.47 -20.76 5.23
C ILE A 188 -2.72 -21.47 6.35
N SER A 189 -3.38 -22.31 7.13
CA SER A 189 -2.74 -23.20 8.11
C SER A 189 -2.82 -24.65 7.63
N PHE A 190 -1.82 -25.47 7.97
CA PHE A 190 -1.82 -26.91 7.70
C PHE A 190 -0.84 -27.64 8.62
N ASN A 191 -0.95 -28.97 8.73
CA ASN A 191 0.02 -29.80 9.42
C ASN A 191 0.93 -30.55 8.45
N SER A 192 2.18 -30.71 8.84
CA SER A 192 3.17 -31.57 8.20
C SER A 192 3.48 -32.79 9.07
N SER A 193 3.80 -33.93 8.46
CA SER A 193 4.18 -35.17 9.16
C SER A 193 5.61 -35.17 9.71
N HIS A 194 6.43 -34.18 9.35
CA HIS A 194 7.82 -34.07 9.80
C HIS A 194 8.20 -32.61 10.05
N ALA A 195 8.98 -32.35 11.12
CA ALA A 195 9.43 -30.99 11.41
C ALA A 195 10.45 -30.47 10.37
N GLY A 196 10.23 -29.29 9.78
CA GLY A 196 11.17 -28.65 8.84
C GLY A 196 10.49 -28.03 7.62
N TYR A 197 11.29 -27.57 6.65
CA TYR A 197 10.80 -26.87 5.45
C TYR A 197 11.48 -27.37 4.16
N GLY A 198 10.81 -27.20 3.03
CA GLY A 198 11.35 -27.47 1.69
C GLY A 198 11.38 -28.96 1.31
N ASN A 199 12.04 -29.28 0.19
CA ASN A 199 12.27 -30.66 -0.23
C ASN A 199 13.37 -31.30 0.61
N ARG A 200 13.02 -32.36 1.34
CA ARG A 200 13.90 -33.05 2.28
C ARG A 200 14.23 -34.48 1.90
N THR A 201 14.06 -34.82 0.62
CA THR A 201 14.41 -36.13 0.08
C THR A 201 15.86 -36.50 0.45
N GLY A 202 16.03 -37.63 1.15
CA GLY A 202 17.34 -38.15 1.54
C GLY A 202 17.91 -37.63 2.87
N THR A 203 17.11 -36.95 3.69
CA THR A 203 17.50 -36.56 5.07
C THR A 203 16.78 -37.39 6.13
N ASP A 204 17.49 -37.72 7.22
CA ASP A 204 16.90 -38.39 8.38
C ASP A 204 16.07 -37.37 9.18
N THR A 205 14.75 -37.36 8.99
CA THR A 205 13.83 -36.45 9.68
C THR A 205 13.08 -37.15 10.81
N ALA A 206 12.80 -36.41 11.89
CA ALA A 206 11.95 -36.90 12.96
C ALA A 206 10.48 -36.88 12.50
N GLN A 207 9.77 -38.02 12.65
CA GLN A 207 8.33 -38.11 12.44
C GLN A 207 7.60 -37.39 13.58
N VAL A 208 7.22 -36.14 13.33
CA VAL A 208 6.52 -35.28 14.29
C VAL A 208 5.53 -34.43 13.52
N ILE A 209 4.25 -34.53 13.89
CA ILE A 209 3.20 -33.66 13.36
C ILE A 209 3.53 -32.22 13.74
N THR A 210 3.81 -31.38 12.75
CA THR A 210 4.24 -30.00 12.92
C THR A 210 3.21 -29.07 12.29
N PRO A 211 2.58 -28.16 13.05
CA PRO A 211 1.68 -27.17 12.49
C PRO A 211 2.46 -26.07 11.79
N HIS A 212 1.94 -25.60 10.66
CA HIS A 212 2.48 -24.54 9.84
C HIS A 212 1.42 -23.51 9.45
N THR A 213 1.85 -22.27 9.28
CA THR A 213 1.04 -21.15 8.79
C THR A 213 1.74 -20.49 7.61
N ALA A 214 1.14 -20.59 6.42
CA ALA A 214 1.58 -19.92 5.22
C ALA A 214 0.84 -18.58 5.06
N ARG A 215 1.58 -17.52 4.72
CA ARG A 215 1.05 -16.22 4.32
C ARG A 215 1.50 -15.93 2.90
N LEU A 216 0.54 -15.78 2.00
CA LEU A 216 0.76 -15.51 0.59
C LEU A 216 0.31 -14.09 0.27
N LEU A 217 1.02 -13.45 -0.64
CA LEU A 217 0.69 -12.17 -1.24
C LEU A 217 0.50 -12.41 -2.74
N LEU A 218 -0.68 -12.09 -3.24
CA LEU A 218 -1.03 -12.25 -4.65
C LEU A 218 -1.24 -10.88 -5.28
N GLU A 219 -0.70 -10.69 -6.46
CA GLU A 219 -0.91 -9.53 -7.33
C GLU A 219 -1.40 -10.10 -8.68
N GLU A 220 -2.54 -9.63 -9.19
CA GLU A 220 -3.10 -10.11 -10.48
C GLU A 220 -3.14 -11.65 -10.57
N SER A 221 -3.72 -12.32 -9.56
CA SER A 221 -3.79 -13.79 -9.47
C SER A 221 -2.45 -14.54 -9.36
N LYS A 222 -1.31 -13.84 -9.33
CA LYS A 222 0.04 -14.41 -9.26
C LYS A 222 0.59 -14.30 -7.85
N VAL A 223 1.17 -15.38 -7.33
CA VAL A 223 1.83 -15.38 -6.02
C VAL A 223 3.18 -14.68 -6.13
N GLU A 224 3.26 -13.45 -5.61
CA GLU A 224 4.48 -12.64 -5.59
C GLU A 224 5.32 -12.89 -4.33
N SER A 225 4.66 -13.27 -3.23
CA SER A 225 5.35 -13.65 -1.99
C SER A 225 4.62 -14.79 -1.30
N ALA A 226 5.37 -15.73 -0.73
CA ALA A 226 4.82 -16.81 0.07
C ALA A 226 5.79 -17.15 1.21
N ILE A 227 5.34 -16.92 2.44
CA ILE A 227 6.13 -17.07 3.64
C ILE A 227 5.49 -18.10 4.56
N LEU A 228 6.26 -19.11 4.95
CA LEU A 228 5.85 -20.16 5.87
C LEU A 228 6.44 -19.89 7.26
N ASP A 229 5.58 -19.93 8.29
CA ASP A 229 5.91 -19.75 9.72
C ASP A 229 6.73 -18.47 10.00
N HIS A 230 6.54 -17.44 9.19
CA HIS A 230 7.33 -16.20 9.24
C HIS A 230 8.85 -16.38 9.06
N THR A 231 9.32 -17.57 8.66
CA THR A 231 10.73 -17.94 8.68
C THR A 231 11.22 -18.58 7.39
N TRP A 232 10.35 -18.99 6.48
CA TRP A 232 10.75 -19.69 5.27
C TRP A 232 10.11 -19.07 4.03
N ASP A 233 10.93 -18.72 3.06
CA ASP A 233 10.50 -18.26 1.75
C ASP A 233 10.14 -19.48 0.89
N MET A 234 8.85 -19.66 0.63
CA MET A 234 8.32 -20.79 -0.12
C MET A 234 8.62 -20.69 -1.62
N ILE A 235 8.91 -19.50 -2.15
CA ILE A 235 9.26 -19.30 -3.56
C ILE A 235 10.76 -19.55 -3.74
N ALA A 236 11.58 -18.85 -2.96
CA ALA A 236 13.04 -18.96 -3.06
C ALA A 236 13.62 -20.22 -2.39
N GLN A 237 12.78 -21.01 -1.71
CA GLN A 237 13.14 -22.26 -1.02
C GLN A 237 14.35 -22.10 -0.09
N ARG A 238 14.29 -21.06 0.74
CA ARG A 238 15.31 -20.75 1.73
C ARG A 238 14.68 -20.20 2.99
N THR A 239 15.33 -20.43 4.12
CA THR A 239 14.98 -19.74 5.35
C THR A 239 15.09 -18.25 5.04
N LEU A 240 14.02 -17.50 5.30
CA LEU A 240 14.15 -16.08 5.52
C LEU A 240 15.18 -15.98 6.64
N GLN A 241 16.41 -15.59 6.30
CA GLN A 241 17.25 -14.98 7.32
C GLN A 241 16.35 -13.91 7.87
N LYS A 242 15.85 -14.08 9.11
CA LYS A 242 14.92 -13.18 9.79
C LYS A 242 15.43 -11.80 9.45
N THR A 243 14.84 -11.15 8.44
CA THR A 243 15.54 -10.05 7.79
C THR A 243 15.71 -9.10 8.93
N ASP A 244 16.96 -8.81 9.25
CA ASP A 244 17.22 -7.82 10.26
C ASP A 244 16.72 -6.54 9.60
N LEU A 245 15.43 -6.26 9.71
CA LEU A 245 14.78 -5.12 9.08
C LEU A 245 15.49 -3.88 9.59
N SER A 246 15.88 -3.88 10.87
CA SER A 246 16.80 -2.91 11.44
C SER A 246 18.17 -2.89 10.73
N GLY A 247 18.73 -4.02 10.29
CA GLY A 247 19.92 -4.05 9.42
C GLY A 247 19.69 -3.45 8.02
N LEU A 248 18.57 -3.74 7.36
CA LEU A 248 18.21 -3.15 6.07
C LEU A 248 17.97 -1.63 6.18
N ILE A 249 17.25 -1.21 7.22
CA ILE A 249 16.96 0.19 7.53
C ILE A 249 18.25 0.95 7.87
N ARG A 250 19.19 0.30 8.58
CA ARG A 250 20.54 0.83 8.80
C ARG A 250 21.25 1.05 7.46
N ASP A 251 21.30 0.04 6.61
CA ASP A 251 22.04 0.10 5.35
C ASP A 251 21.46 1.18 4.43
N LEU A 252 20.13 1.30 4.35
CA LEU A 252 19.45 2.32 3.58
C LEU A 252 19.70 3.74 4.12
N ALA A 253 19.75 3.93 5.44
CA ALA A 253 20.10 5.22 6.04
C ALA A 253 21.54 5.62 5.70
N VAL A 254 22.48 4.67 5.80
CA VAL A 254 23.89 4.91 5.48
C VAL A 254 24.07 5.20 3.98
N GLU A 255 23.42 4.43 3.11
CA GLU A 255 23.43 4.66 1.65
C GLU A 255 22.89 6.05 1.29
N TYR A 256 21.75 6.44 1.87
CA TYR A 256 21.18 7.78 1.67
C TYR A 256 22.17 8.89 2.04
N ILE A 257 22.88 8.76 3.17
CA ILE A 257 23.89 9.74 3.61
C ILE A 257 24.99 9.86 2.57
N PHE A 258 25.50 8.75 2.04
CA PHE A 258 26.54 8.74 1.01
C PHE A 258 26.08 9.36 -0.31
N GLU A 259 24.85 9.10 -0.73
CA GLU A 259 24.29 9.64 -1.98
C GLU A 259 24.03 11.15 -1.89
N ASN A 260 23.61 11.65 -0.74
CA ASN A 260 23.14 13.04 -0.59
C ASN A 260 24.20 13.98 0.01
N HIS A 261 25.19 13.46 0.75
CA HIS A 261 26.24 14.27 1.39
C HIS A 261 27.63 13.97 0.84
N PHE A 262 27.83 14.28 -0.46
CA PHE A 262 29.09 14.09 -1.19
C PHE A 262 30.32 14.77 -0.56
N LEU A 263 30.11 15.72 0.35
CA LEU A 263 31.18 16.43 1.09
C LEU A 263 31.90 15.53 2.10
N LEU A 264 31.34 14.37 2.46
CA LEU A 264 31.92 13.41 3.39
C LEU A 264 33.17 12.66 2.84
N GLY A 265 33.52 12.87 1.56
CA GLY A 265 34.78 12.40 0.98
C GLY A 265 34.86 10.89 0.75
N ASN A 266 36.08 10.34 0.76
CA ASN A 266 36.41 8.93 0.44
C ASN A 266 36.05 7.94 1.59
N MET A 267 34.99 8.23 2.34
CA MET A 267 34.52 7.31 3.37
C MET A 267 33.98 6.04 2.73
N SER A 268 34.24 4.90 3.37
CA SER A 268 33.73 3.60 2.91
C SER A 268 32.65 3.11 3.85
N THR A 269 31.59 2.55 3.29
CA THR A 269 30.55 1.88 4.07
C THR A 269 31.16 0.68 4.80
N PRO A 270 30.91 0.51 6.11
CA PRO A 270 31.41 -0.66 6.80
C PRO A 270 30.78 -1.95 6.26
N ALA A 271 31.63 -2.93 5.95
CA ALA A 271 31.19 -4.22 5.42
C ALA A 271 30.61 -5.16 6.50
N HIS A 272 30.89 -4.90 7.78
CA HIS A 272 30.47 -5.73 8.90
C HIS A 272 29.99 -4.85 10.05
N TRP A 273 28.78 -5.11 10.53
CA TRP A 273 28.18 -4.40 11.65
C TRP A 273 27.96 -5.34 12.82
N MET A 274 28.20 -4.85 14.03
CA MET A 274 27.85 -5.55 15.26
C MET A 274 26.61 -4.91 15.86
N MET A 275 25.58 -5.72 16.17
CA MET A 275 24.42 -5.27 16.92
C MET A 275 24.80 -5.20 18.40
N ASP A 276 24.78 -4.01 18.98
CA ASP A 276 25.05 -3.82 20.41
C ASP A 276 23.93 -4.36 21.27
N PHE A 277 22.71 -3.92 20.96
CA PHE A 277 21.54 -4.32 21.70
C PHE A 277 20.27 -4.22 20.85
N LYS A 278 19.27 -4.98 21.29
CA LYS A 278 17.88 -4.85 20.89
C LYS A 278 17.03 -4.83 22.14
N ARG A 279 16.33 -3.72 22.39
CA ARG A 279 15.46 -3.53 23.55
C ARG A 279 14.02 -3.31 23.12
N HIS A 280 13.10 -3.82 23.93
CA HIS A 280 11.68 -3.56 23.81
C HIS A 280 11.26 -2.67 24.98
N GLU A 281 10.61 -1.56 24.68
CA GLU A 281 10.24 -0.52 25.64
C GLU A 281 8.77 -0.16 25.44
N THR A 282 8.08 0.26 26.50
CA THR A 282 6.71 0.77 26.41
C THR A 282 6.71 2.27 26.69
N ARG A 283 6.04 3.05 25.85
CA ARG A 283 5.89 4.50 26.01
C ARG A 283 4.41 4.85 26.15
N LEU A 284 4.10 5.81 27.02
CA LEU A 284 2.76 6.35 27.14
C LEU A 284 2.63 7.55 26.19
N GLU A 285 1.80 7.43 25.17
CA GLU A 285 1.54 8.47 24.18
C GLU A 285 0.04 8.72 24.09
N ALA A 286 -0.39 9.97 24.32
CA ALA A 286 -1.80 10.35 24.26
C ALA A 286 -2.75 9.40 25.04
N ASP A 287 -2.34 9.03 26.26
CA ASP A 287 -3.04 8.08 27.16
C ASP A 287 -3.12 6.62 26.68
N GLU A 288 -2.36 6.25 25.64
CA GLU A 288 -2.22 4.88 25.14
C GLU A 288 -0.81 4.32 25.38
N VAL A 289 -0.72 3.10 25.90
CA VAL A 289 0.56 2.40 26.08
C VAL A 289 0.98 1.78 24.75
N THR A 290 1.99 2.35 24.11
CA THR A 290 2.54 1.88 22.84
C THR A 290 3.87 1.15 23.06
N GLY A 291 4.01 -0.04 22.48
CA GLY A 291 5.28 -0.78 22.45
C GLY A 291 6.23 -0.22 21.39
N TYR A 292 7.51 -0.19 21.72
CA TYR A 292 8.61 0.25 20.87
C TYR A 292 9.73 -0.77 20.89
N THR A 293 10.46 -0.82 19.79
CA THR A 293 11.71 -1.56 19.68
C THR A 293 12.83 -0.58 19.35
N CYS A 294 13.93 -0.67 20.07
CA CYS A 294 15.15 0.09 19.84
C CYS A 294 16.28 -0.89 19.53
N VAL A 295 17.00 -0.65 18.43
CA VAL A 295 18.15 -1.45 18.00
C VAL A 295 19.32 -0.51 17.77
N GLN A 296 20.51 -0.90 18.23
CA GLN A 296 21.74 -0.16 17.97
C GLN A 296 22.77 -1.07 17.32
N TYR A 297 23.45 -0.53 16.31
CA TYR A 297 24.60 -1.13 15.65
C TYR A 297 25.81 -0.23 15.80
N HIS A 298 26.99 -0.84 15.81
CA HIS A 298 28.23 -0.12 15.63
C HIS A 298 29.16 -0.84 14.64
N SER A 299 30.05 -0.06 14.05
CA SER A 299 31.17 -0.57 13.28
C SER A 299 32.28 0.48 13.18
N GLY A 300 33.40 0.27 13.88
CA GLY A 300 34.47 1.27 13.96
C GLY A 300 33.94 2.56 14.58
N ASP A 301 34.11 3.69 13.89
CA ASP A 301 33.64 5.02 14.35
C ASP A 301 32.15 5.27 14.04
N TRP A 302 31.43 4.30 13.48
CA TRP A 302 30.01 4.41 13.18
C TRP A 302 29.14 3.86 14.31
N THR A 303 28.10 4.61 14.64
CA THR A 303 26.97 4.15 15.47
C THR A 303 25.66 4.43 14.74
N VAL A 304 24.76 3.44 14.68
CA VAL A 304 23.42 3.60 14.11
C VAL A 304 22.38 3.11 15.10
N GLN A 305 21.46 4.00 15.47
CA GLN A 305 20.34 3.67 16.34
C GLN A 305 19.03 3.76 15.57
N ILE A 306 18.18 2.75 15.74
CA ILE A 306 16.90 2.62 15.05
C ILE A 306 15.81 2.39 16.09
N VAL A 307 14.78 3.22 16.05
CA VAL A 307 13.61 3.13 16.93
C VAL A 307 12.35 3.00 16.11
N TYR A 308 11.49 2.05 16.47
CA TYR A 308 10.21 1.85 15.79
C TYR A 308 9.12 1.33 16.71
N LYS A 309 7.86 1.70 16.40
CA LYS A 309 6.67 1.18 17.09
C LYS A 309 6.49 -0.32 16.81
N ALA A 310 5.99 -1.08 17.78
CA ALA A 310 5.62 -2.49 17.62
C ALA A 310 4.26 -2.63 16.93
N VAL A 311 4.16 -2.12 15.70
CA VAL A 311 2.97 -2.14 14.86
C VAL A 311 3.29 -2.78 13.51
N LEU A 312 2.26 -3.19 12.75
CA LEU A 312 2.44 -3.94 11.51
C LEU A 312 3.25 -3.18 10.44
N TYR A 313 3.11 -1.85 10.38
CA TYR A 313 3.84 -0.97 9.45
C TYR A 313 4.46 0.18 10.23
N PRO A 314 5.63 -0.03 10.84
CA PRO A 314 6.27 1.03 11.59
C PRO A 314 6.96 2.03 10.66
N ASN A 315 6.99 3.28 11.10
CA ASN A 315 8.03 4.20 10.67
C ASN A 315 9.26 3.98 11.56
N TYR A 316 10.44 4.05 10.96
CA TYR A 316 11.71 3.87 11.62
C TYR A 316 12.36 5.23 11.81
N ASP A 317 12.51 5.64 13.06
CA ASP A 317 13.35 6.78 13.40
C ASP A 317 14.80 6.30 13.47
N VAL A 318 15.65 6.87 12.63
CA VAL A 318 17.06 6.46 12.50
C VAL A 318 17.97 7.63 12.84
N GLU A 319 18.97 7.33 13.66
CA GLU A 319 20.03 8.25 14.04
C GLU A 319 21.37 7.59 13.71
N VAL A 320 22.20 8.29 12.94
CA VAL A 320 23.52 7.83 12.51
C VAL A 320 24.54 8.83 13.04
N GLU A 321 25.55 8.33 13.73
CA GLU A 321 26.68 9.11 14.21
C GLU A 321 27.97 8.51 13.67
N TYR A 322 28.85 9.37 13.19
CA TYR A 322 30.21 9.01 12.80
C TYR A 322 31.20 9.91 13.54
N GLN A 323 32.15 9.30 14.26
CA GLN A 323 33.13 10.01 15.10
C GLN A 323 34.56 10.00 14.55
N GLY A 324 34.74 9.71 13.25
CA GLY A 324 36.05 9.73 12.59
C GLY A 324 36.57 11.15 12.25
N GLU A 325 37.50 11.24 11.30
CA GLU A 325 38.15 12.52 10.93
C GLU A 325 37.16 13.62 10.46
N ASN A 326 36.03 13.22 9.86
CA ASN A 326 34.94 14.11 9.45
C ASN A 326 33.68 13.77 10.26
N TRP A 327 33.66 14.16 11.53
CA TRP A 327 32.55 13.80 12.39
C TRP A 327 31.22 14.38 11.89
N PHE A 328 30.15 13.59 11.97
CA PHE A 328 28.81 14.05 11.64
C PHE A 328 27.75 13.30 12.42
N THR A 329 26.57 13.93 12.50
CA THR A 329 25.34 13.28 12.93
C THR A 329 24.27 13.47 11.87
N TRP A 330 23.47 12.42 11.67
CA TRP A 330 22.34 12.43 10.76
C TRP A 330 21.13 11.84 11.46
N ARG A 331 19.97 12.46 11.26
CA ARG A 331 18.68 11.95 11.73
C ARG A 331 17.68 11.96 10.59
N GLY A 332 16.98 10.85 10.43
CA GLY A 332 15.95 10.72 9.42
C GLY A 332 14.88 9.72 9.80
N GLN A 333 13.83 9.68 8.98
CA GLN A 333 12.76 8.72 9.09
C GLN A 333 12.72 7.85 7.84
N ILE A 334 12.63 6.55 8.06
CA ILE A 334 12.43 5.58 6.98
C ILE A 334 11.05 4.99 7.16
N GLN A 335 10.20 5.12 6.14
CA GLN A 335 8.84 4.59 6.17
C GLN A 335 8.85 3.10 5.81
N SER A 336 7.75 2.39 6.11
CA SER A 336 7.61 0.97 5.76
C SER A 336 7.71 0.65 4.26
N ASN A 337 7.59 1.66 3.38
CA ASN A 337 7.84 1.58 1.94
C ASN A 337 9.28 1.95 1.53
N TYR A 338 10.20 2.07 2.49
CA TYR A 338 11.61 2.43 2.30
C TYR A 338 11.86 3.85 1.78
N ASN A 339 10.86 4.74 1.83
CA ASN A 339 11.11 6.15 1.57
C ASN A 339 11.89 6.78 2.73
N VAL A 340 13.02 7.44 2.42
CA VAL A 340 13.88 8.11 3.40
C VAL A 340 13.57 9.60 3.40
N THR A 341 13.27 10.13 4.58
CA THR A 341 13.13 11.57 4.81
C THR A 341 14.22 12.03 5.77
N GLU A 342 15.14 12.85 5.30
CA GLU A 342 16.11 13.52 6.17
C GLU A 342 15.42 14.58 7.03
N LEU A 343 15.69 14.53 8.33
CA LEU A 343 15.22 15.54 9.27
C LEU A 343 16.34 16.53 9.62
N VAL A 344 17.54 16.02 9.89
CA VAL A 344 18.69 16.80 10.33
C VAL A 344 19.98 16.16 9.80
N PHE A 345 20.90 16.99 9.31
CA PHE A 345 22.29 16.61 9.06
C PHE A 345 23.21 17.71 9.61
N GLU A 346 24.15 17.33 10.47
CA GLU A 346 25.13 18.24 11.09
C GLU A 346 26.54 17.66 10.93
N ALA A 347 27.44 18.45 10.32
CA ALA A 347 28.85 18.12 10.13
C ALA A 347 29.71 19.36 10.50
N ILE A 348 30.96 19.15 10.95
CA ILE A 348 31.93 20.25 11.22
C ILE A 348 33.07 20.24 10.22
#